data_AF-A0A1H6WVX2-F1
#
_entry.id   AF-A0A1H6WVX2-F1
#
_cell.length_a   1.000
_cell.length_b   1.000
_cell.length_c   1.000
_cell.angle_alpha   90.00
_cell.angle_beta   90.00
_cell.angle_gamma   90.00
#
_symmetry.space_group_name_H-M   'P 1'
#
loop_
_entity.id
_entity.type
_entity.pdbx_description
1 polymer ?
#
loop_
_entity_poly.entity_id
_entity_poly.type
_entity_poly.pdbx_seq_one_letter_code
_entity_poly.pdbx_strand_id
1 'polypeptide(L)'
;MKNNFFIILALTLLNSYAWSQDAYDRQKALNSEELFFKQNVNKVISGNAGQKYLVLDAAPRVGKFRRYRFFPGDVVKFRTRNEKIRFKSAIISISDTSLTIANEATGKMDYREIMLKDIRLFKVSKRIPFVTEASYYFPIAGLLYIGADYVNKGVDDKRFTTDGSAFIVGAALMAAGFVCYKLSFASIPVNNRNKLKVIETY
;
A
#
# COMPACT_ATOMS: atom_id res chain seq x y z
N MET A 1 -8.00 3.77 41.93
CA MET A 1 -8.30 3.81 40.48
C MET A 1 -7.18 3.30 39.55
N LYS A 2 -5.96 3.00 40.02
CA LYS A 2 -4.85 2.50 39.15
C LYS A 2 -4.98 1.05 38.67
N ASN A 3 -5.74 0.20 39.37
CA ASN A 3 -5.84 -1.23 39.05
C ASN A 3 -6.78 -1.56 37.87
N ASN A 4 -7.79 -0.72 37.62
CA ASN A 4 -8.81 -1.03 36.62
C ASN A 4 -8.34 -0.75 35.18
N PHE A 5 -7.38 0.17 34.99
CA PHE A 5 -6.84 0.49 33.68
C PHE A 5 -6.00 -0.64 33.09
N PHE A 6 -5.20 -1.32 33.92
CA PHE A 6 -4.43 -2.50 33.49
C PHE A 6 -5.31 -3.67 33.09
N ILE A 7 -6.44 -3.86 33.77
CA ILE A 7 -7.39 -4.94 33.48
C ILE A 7 -8.08 -4.68 32.13
N ILE A 8 -8.49 -3.43 31.85
CA ILE A 8 -9.13 -3.07 30.58
C ILE A 8 -8.12 -3.16 29.40
N LEU A 9 -6.87 -2.78 29.62
CA LEU A 9 -5.80 -2.91 28.61
C LEU A 9 -5.48 -4.40 28.32
N ALA A 10 -5.47 -5.25 29.35
CA ALA A 10 -5.28 -6.69 29.17
C ALA A 10 -6.46 -7.35 28.43
N LEU A 11 -7.70 -6.95 28.72
CA LEU A 11 -8.92 -7.47 28.06
C LEU A 11 -9.03 -7.05 26.58
N THR A 12 -8.48 -5.90 26.20
CA THR A 12 -8.47 -5.44 24.80
C THR A 12 -7.38 -6.10 23.95
N LEU A 13 -6.23 -6.44 24.56
CA LEU A 13 -5.16 -7.20 23.89
C LEU A 13 -5.46 -8.70 23.73
N LEU A 14 -6.27 -9.28 24.61
CA LEU A 14 -6.70 -10.68 24.50
C LEU A 14 -7.80 -10.90 23.45
N ASN A 15 -8.62 -9.88 23.16
CA ASN A 15 -9.66 -9.94 22.12
C ASN A 15 -9.14 -9.83 20.68
N SER A 16 -7.86 -9.46 20.48
CA SER A 16 -7.28 -9.31 19.13
C SER A 16 -7.15 -10.65 18.39
N TYR A 17 -7.14 -11.77 19.11
CA TYR A 17 -6.99 -13.11 18.52
C TYR A 17 -8.31 -13.69 18.00
N ALA A 18 -9.47 -13.22 18.46
CA ALA A 18 -10.77 -13.75 18.07
C ALA A 18 -11.23 -13.30 16.66
N TRP A 19 -10.69 -12.18 16.16
CA TRP A 19 -11.09 -11.62 14.85
C TRP A 19 -10.36 -12.26 13.64
N SER A 20 -9.52 -13.27 13.86
CA SER A 20 -8.76 -13.92 12.80
C SER A 20 -9.47 -15.12 12.15
N GLN A 21 -10.61 -15.59 12.69
CA GLN A 21 -11.22 -16.85 12.25
C GLN A 21 -12.44 -16.70 11.32
N ASP A 22 -13.05 -15.51 11.21
CA ASP A 22 -14.29 -15.31 10.44
C ASP A 22 -14.11 -15.08 8.93
N ALA A 23 -12.93 -15.32 8.36
CA ALA A 23 -12.65 -15.07 6.94
C ALA A 23 -12.63 -16.33 6.04
N TYR A 24 -12.96 -17.52 6.56
CA TYR A 24 -12.92 -18.78 5.80
C TYR A 24 -14.30 -19.20 5.28
N ASP A 25 -14.75 -18.57 4.20
CA ASP A 25 -15.99 -18.92 3.51
C ASP A 25 -15.77 -20.07 2.51
N ARG A 26 -16.31 -21.26 2.82
CA ARG A 26 -16.19 -22.48 1.97
C ARG A 26 -16.87 -22.35 0.61
N GLN A 27 -17.84 -21.44 0.45
CA GLN A 27 -18.53 -21.24 -0.82
C GLN A 27 -17.71 -20.41 -1.82
N LYS A 28 -16.61 -19.81 -1.36
CA LYS A 28 -15.67 -19.00 -2.15
C LYS A 28 -14.39 -19.77 -2.48
N ALA A 29 -14.51 -21.07 -2.77
CA ALA A 29 -13.38 -21.89 -3.20
C ALA A 29 -12.88 -21.38 -4.57
N LEU A 30 -11.82 -20.58 -4.52
CA LEU A 30 -11.11 -20.06 -5.68
C LEU A 30 -10.74 -21.23 -6.61
N ASN A 31 -10.95 -21.06 -7.91
CA ASN A 31 -10.56 -22.06 -8.91
C ASN A 31 -9.04 -22.36 -8.79
N SER A 32 -8.60 -23.54 -9.20
CA SER A 32 -7.19 -23.98 -9.12
C SER A 32 -6.20 -22.97 -9.71
N GLU A 33 -6.57 -22.31 -10.81
CA GLU A 33 -5.82 -21.20 -11.41
C GLU A 33 -5.80 -19.96 -10.51
N GLU A 34 -6.93 -19.60 -9.90
CA GLU A 34 -7.05 -18.47 -8.97
C GLU A 34 -6.28 -18.71 -7.66
N LEU A 35 -6.24 -19.95 -7.18
CA LEU A 35 -5.38 -20.40 -6.09
C LEU A 35 -3.90 -20.23 -6.44
N PHE A 36 -3.49 -20.66 -7.64
CA PHE A 36 -2.14 -20.48 -8.12
C PHE A 36 -1.73 -19.00 -8.19
N PHE A 37 -2.62 -18.12 -8.66
CA PHE A 37 -2.35 -16.68 -8.68
C PHE A 37 -2.28 -16.07 -7.29
N LYS A 38 -3.20 -16.41 -6.37
CA LYS A 38 -3.24 -15.87 -5.00
C LYS A 38 -2.05 -16.33 -4.15
N GLN A 39 -1.60 -17.57 -4.34
CA GLN A 39 -0.48 -18.15 -3.60
C GLN A 39 0.88 -17.62 -4.09
N ASN A 40 0.98 -17.19 -5.36
CA ASN A 40 2.21 -16.66 -5.95
C ASN A 40 2.38 -15.13 -5.85
N VAL A 41 1.41 -14.37 -5.33
CA VAL A 41 1.49 -12.90 -5.16
C VAL A 41 2.73 -12.43 -4.39
N ASN A 42 3.33 -13.30 -3.56
CA ASN A 42 4.48 -12.98 -2.71
C ASN A 42 5.79 -13.70 -3.09
N LYS A 43 5.80 -14.59 -4.09
CA LYS A 43 7.07 -15.12 -4.61
C LYS A 43 7.65 -14.12 -5.58
N VAL A 44 8.89 -13.71 -5.36
CA VAL A 44 9.69 -13.02 -6.37
C VAL A 44 9.78 -13.98 -7.55
N ILE A 45 8.90 -13.81 -8.54
CA ILE A 45 8.94 -14.58 -9.78
C ILE A 45 10.15 -14.05 -10.54
N SER A 46 11.29 -14.70 -10.31
CA SER A 46 12.40 -14.67 -11.25
C SER A 46 11.83 -15.15 -12.59
N GLY A 47 11.68 -14.23 -13.55
CA GLY A 47 10.97 -14.49 -14.79
C GLY A 47 11.44 -15.77 -15.46
N ASN A 48 10.49 -16.59 -15.92
CA ASN A 48 10.78 -17.73 -16.77
C ASN A 48 11.40 -17.24 -18.08
N ALA A 49 12.27 -18.04 -18.71
CA ALA A 49 12.81 -17.72 -20.05
C ALA A 49 11.64 -17.52 -21.04
N GLY A 50 11.70 -16.48 -21.87
CA GLY A 50 10.62 -16.07 -22.78
C GLY A 50 9.43 -15.36 -22.11
N GLN A 51 9.48 -15.08 -20.80
CA GLN A 51 8.39 -14.37 -20.12
C GLN A 51 8.47 -12.86 -20.35
N LYS A 52 7.38 -12.27 -20.87
CA LYS A 52 7.19 -10.82 -20.99
C LYS A 52 6.94 -10.18 -19.63
N TYR A 53 7.61 -9.06 -19.38
CA TYR A 53 7.48 -8.26 -18.17
C TYR A 53 7.44 -6.77 -18.48
N LEU A 54 6.82 -6.01 -17.58
CA LEU A 54 6.62 -4.58 -17.72
C LEU A 54 7.78 -3.84 -17.07
N VAL A 55 8.26 -2.81 -17.75
CA VAL A 55 9.36 -1.97 -17.29
C VAL A 55 8.92 -0.53 -17.26
N LEU A 56 9.03 0.08 -16.08
CA LEU A 56 8.86 1.51 -15.89
C LEU A 56 10.24 2.15 -15.69
N ASP A 57 10.74 2.77 -16.76
CA ASP A 57 11.93 3.60 -16.77
C ASP A 57 11.56 4.97 -16.20
N ALA A 58 11.98 5.26 -14.97
CA ALA A 58 11.70 6.52 -14.28
C ALA A 58 12.93 7.42 -14.28
N ALA A 59 12.81 8.58 -14.93
CA ALA A 59 13.83 9.63 -14.99
C ALA A 59 13.33 10.87 -14.22
N PRO A 60 13.44 10.88 -12.88
CA PRO A 60 12.97 12.00 -12.08
C PRO A 60 13.79 13.27 -12.37
N ARG A 61 13.17 14.46 -12.19
CA ARG A 61 13.87 15.75 -12.33
C ARG A 61 15.03 15.91 -11.35
N VAL A 62 14.91 15.29 -10.18
CA VAL A 62 15.90 15.31 -9.12
C VAL A 62 16.15 13.85 -8.70
N GLY A 63 17.41 13.44 -8.68
CA GLY A 63 17.83 12.09 -8.31
C GLY A 63 18.31 11.24 -9.49
N LYS A 64 18.48 9.94 -9.23
CA LYS A 64 19.03 8.98 -10.20
C LYS A 64 17.93 8.31 -11.00
N PHE A 65 18.25 7.91 -12.23
CA PHE A 65 17.43 7.01 -13.04
C PHE A 65 17.13 5.71 -12.27
N ARG A 66 15.89 5.24 -12.37
CA ARG A 66 15.45 4.00 -11.73
C ARG A 66 14.59 3.20 -12.70
N ARG A 67 14.85 1.90 -12.79
CA ARG A 67 14.06 0.96 -13.57
C ARG A 67 13.26 0.07 -12.63
N TYR A 68 11.94 0.12 -12.71
CA TYR A 68 11.06 -0.78 -11.99
C TYR A 68 10.58 -1.86 -12.94
N ARG A 69 10.59 -3.11 -12.48
CA ARG A 69 10.17 -4.29 -13.25
C ARG A 69 8.94 -4.86 -12.58
N PHE A 70 7.94 -5.23 -13.37
CA PHE A 70 6.72 -5.87 -12.89
C PHE A 70 6.47 -7.11 -13.75
N PHE A 71 6.33 -8.26 -13.10
CA PHE A 71 6.08 -9.54 -13.74
C PHE A 71 4.60 -9.93 -13.62
N PRO A 72 4.11 -10.82 -14.49
CA PRO A 72 2.84 -11.52 -14.25
C PRO A 72 2.85 -12.13 -12.84
N GLY A 73 1.79 -11.90 -12.07
CA GLY A 73 1.66 -12.22 -10.64
C GLY A 73 1.80 -11.00 -9.71
N ASP A 74 2.53 -9.95 -10.13
CA ASP A 74 2.76 -8.78 -9.29
C ASP A 74 1.48 -7.95 -9.11
N VAL A 75 1.26 -7.48 -7.88
CA VAL A 75 0.20 -6.52 -7.58
C VAL A 75 0.67 -5.10 -7.86
N VAL A 76 0.11 -4.51 -8.91
CA VAL A 76 0.45 -3.15 -9.33
C VAL A 76 -0.65 -2.16 -8.97
N LYS A 77 -0.24 -0.91 -8.75
CA LYS A 77 -1.14 0.21 -8.52
C LYS A 77 -0.96 1.23 -9.63
N PHE A 78 -1.99 1.47 -10.43
CA PHE A 78 -1.90 2.41 -11.54
C PHE A 78 -3.23 3.14 -11.76
N ARG A 79 -3.19 4.14 -12.62
CA ARG A 79 -4.35 4.94 -13.02
C ARG A 79 -4.35 5.10 -14.53
N THR A 80 -5.49 4.84 -15.14
CA THR A 80 -5.70 5.05 -16.58
C THR A 80 -6.03 6.53 -16.86
N ARG A 81 -5.88 6.96 -18.12
CA ARG A 81 -6.14 8.35 -18.55
C ARG A 81 -7.60 8.75 -18.36
N ASN A 82 -8.51 7.82 -18.64
CA ASN A 82 -9.96 8.06 -18.64
C ASN A 82 -10.60 7.93 -17.26
N GLU A 83 -9.85 7.44 -16.26
CA GLU A 83 -10.41 7.20 -14.93
C GLU A 83 -9.79 8.09 -13.85
N LYS A 84 -10.61 8.43 -12.85
CA LYS A 84 -10.17 9.17 -11.67
C LYS A 84 -9.61 8.26 -10.58
N ILE A 85 -10.10 7.03 -10.54
CA ILE A 85 -9.78 6.04 -9.51
C ILE A 85 -8.44 5.37 -9.82
N ARG A 86 -7.77 4.89 -8.77
CA ARG A 86 -6.55 4.09 -8.89
C ARG A 86 -6.92 2.62 -8.76
N PHE A 87 -6.44 1.81 -9.68
CA PHE A 87 -6.54 0.37 -9.60
C PHE A 87 -5.45 -0.20 -8.69
N LYS A 88 -5.79 -1.28 -7.98
CA LYS A 88 -4.85 -2.15 -7.27
C LYS A 88 -5.21 -3.57 -7.66
N SER A 89 -4.44 -4.15 -8.58
CA SER A 89 -4.78 -5.44 -9.19
C SER A 89 -3.53 -6.23 -9.48
N ALA A 90 -3.65 -7.56 -9.49
CA ALA A 90 -2.58 -8.45 -9.92
C ALA A 90 -2.50 -8.46 -11.45
N ILE A 91 -1.28 -8.44 -11.99
CA ILE A 91 -1.03 -8.66 -13.42
C ILE A 91 -1.21 -10.15 -13.69
N ILE A 92 -2.03 -10.52 -14.66
CA ILE A 92 -2.23 -11.91 -15.07
C ILE A 92 -1.36 -12.25 -16.26
N SER A 93 -1.34 -11.38 -17.26
CA SER A 93 -0.51 -11.51 -18.45
C SER A 93 -0.12 -10.14 -19.01
N ILE A 94 0.94 -10.12 -19.82
CA ILE A 94 1.47 -8.92 -20.45
C ILE A 94 1.68 -9.24 -21.94
N SER A 95 1.04 -8.45 -22.79
CA SER A 95 1.20 -8.45 -24.25
C SER A 95 2.09 -7.28 -24.66
N ASP A 96 2.41 -7.13 -25.95
CA ASP A 96 3.32 -6.07 -26.41
C ASP A 96 2.79 -4.64 -26.20
N THR A 97 1.46 -4.48 -26.20
CA THR A 97 0.80 -3.18 -26.13
C THR A 97 -0.21 -3.07 -24.99
N SER A 98 -0.44 -4.14 -24.25
CA SER A 98 -1.45 -4.23 -23.20
C SER A 98 -1.00 -5.10 -22.03
N LEU A 99 -1.70 -4.94 -20.90
CA LEU A 99 -1.61 -5.83 -19.76
C LEU A 99 -3.00 -6.28 -19.36
N THR A 100 -3.12 -7.51 -18.90
CA THR A 100 -4.38 -8.05 -18.35
C THR A 100 -4.29 -8.04 -16.84
N ILE A 101 -5.25 -7.40 -16.19
CA ILE A 101 -5.38 -7.42 -14.74
C ILE A 101 -6.53 -8.31 -14.31
N ALA A 102 -6.39 -8.91 -13.12
CA ALA A 102 -7.51 -9.48 -12.39
C ALA A 102 -8.05 -8.47 -11.36
N ASN A 103 -9.36 -8.26 -11.38
CA ASN A 103 -10.06 -7.45 -10.40
C ASN A 103 -11.10 -8.32 -9.67
N GLU A 104 -11.05 -8.31 -8.34
CA GLU A 104 -12.01 -9.01 -7.48
C GLU A 104 -12.95 -7.95 -6.87
N ALA A 105 -13.84 -7.37 -7.68
CA ALA A 105 -14.73 -6.29 -7.23
C ALA A 105 -16.07 -6.80 -6.67
N THR A 106 -16.54 -7.97 -7.10
CA THR A 106 -17.91 -8.48 -6.85
C THR A 106 -17.94 -9.94 -6.41
N GLY A 107 -16.81 -10.48 -5.92
CA GLY A 107 -16.69 -11.91 -5.56
C GLY A 107 -16.52 -12.85 -6.77
N LYS A 108 -16.45 -12.29 -7.98
CA LYS A 108 -15.99 -12.95 -9.20
C LYS A 108 -14.69 -12.30 -9.67
N MET A 109 -13.82 -13.11 -10.27
CA MET A 109 -12.58 -12.63 -10.89
C MET A 109 -12.90 -12.08 -12.27
N ASP A 110 -12.87 -10.75 -12.39
CA ASP A 110 -13.03 -10.07 -13.67
C ASP A 110 -11.64 -9.81 -14.28
N TYR A 111 -11.43 -10.31 -15.49
CA TYR A 111 -10.22 -10.07 -16.27
C TYR A 111 -10.44 -8.88 -17.18
N ARG A 112 -9.60 -7.85 -17.03
CA ARG A 112 -9.67 -6.65 -17.87
C ARG A 112 -8.33 -6.41 -18.55
N GLU A 113 -8.37 -6.37 -19.87
CA GLU A 113 -7.24 -5.93 -20.67
C GLU A 113 -7.16 -4.40 -20.70
N ILE A 114 -5.97 -3.85 -20.47
CA ILE A 114 -5.70 -2.42 -20.40
C ILE A 114 -4.51 -2.11 -21.30
N MET A 115 -4.73 -1.23 -22.27
CA MET A 115 -3.68 -0.77 -23.17
C MET A 115 -2.65 0.07 -22.42
N LEU A 116 -1.36 -0.16 -22.67
CA LEU A 116 -0.27 0.57 -22.01
C LEU A 116 -0.31 2.07 -22.28
N LYS A 117 -0.77 2.47 -23.48
CA LYS A 117 -0.97 3.88 -23.88
C LYS A 117 -1.99 4.61 -23.00
N ASP A 118 -2.96 3.86 -22.48
CA ASP A 118 -4.03 4.39 -21.65
C ASP A 118 -3.62 4.51 -20.19
N ILE A 119 -2.47 3.97 -19.80
CA ILE A 119 -1.96 4.11 -18.43
C ILE A 119 -1.29 5.48 -18.29
N ARG A 120 -1.82 6.27 -17.36
CA ARG A 120 -1.35 7.63 -17.08
C ARG A 120 -0.31 7.67 -15.97
N LEU A 121 -0.46 6.85 -14.94
CA LEU A 121 0.33 6.94 -13.73
C LEU A 121 0.51 5.57 -13.09
N PHE A 122 1.74 5.25 -12.73
CA PHE A 122 2.09 4.09 -11.93
C PHE A 122 2.50 4.52 -10.52
N LYS A 123 1.99 3.84 -9.51
CA LYS A 123 2.39 4.03 -8.13
C LYS A 123 3.37 2.94 -7.76
N VAL A 124 4.56 3.37 -7.40
CA VAL A 124 5.66 2.48 -7.04
C VAL A 124 5.92 2.61 -5.55
N SER A 125 6.16 1.47 -4.92
CA SER A 125 6.58 1.39 -3.52
C SER A 125 8.10 1.22 -3.46
N LYS A 126 8.76 2.05 -2.68
CA LYS A 126 10.17 1.90 -2.32
C LYS A 126 10.23 1.59 -0.83
N ARG A 127 10.70 0.40 -0.49
CA ARG A 127 10.98 0.03 0.89
C ARG A 127 12.30 0.68 1.30
N ILE A 128 12.22 1.81 2.01
CA ILE A 128 13.37 2.43 2.65
C ILE A 128 13.29 2.02 4.13
N PRO A 129 14.29 1.29 4.66
CA PRO A 129 14.33 0.92 6.07
C PRO A 129 14.08 2.15 6.96
N PHE A 130 13.29 1.97 8.02
CA PHE A 130 12.79 3.01 8.93
C PHE A 130 11.84 4.03 8.32
N VAL A 131 12.14 4.62 7.15
CA VAL A 131 11.32 5.69 6.55
C VAL A 131 9.95 5.18 6.13
N THR A 132 9.86 3.98 5.54
CA THR A 132 8.56 3.42 5.15
C THR A 132 7.70 3.11 6.36
N GLU A 133 8.29 2.60 7.45
CA GLU A 133 7.58 2.30 8.69
C GLU A 133 7.18 3.58 9.45
N ALA A 134 8.08 4.57 9.50
CA ALA A 134 7.83 5.89 10.10
C ALA A 134 6.63 6.61 9.46
N SER A 135 6.36 6.33 8.18
CA SER A 135 5.18 6.88 7.50
C SER A 135 3.85 6.47 8.14
N TYR A 136 3.84 5.31 8.82
CA TYR A 136 2.69 4.80 9.56
C TYR A 136 2.79 5.13 11.05
N TYR A 137 3.97 4.97 11.66
CA TYR A 137 4.13 5.14 13.10
C TYR A 137 4.10 6.59 13.55
N PHE A 138 4.67 7.55 12.81
CA PHE A 138 4.71 8.94 13.26
C PHE A 138 3.32 9.59 13.36
N PRO A 139 2.39 9.40 12.41
CA PRO A 139 1.05 9.94 12.56
C PRO A 139 0.29 9.32 13.74
N ILE A 140 0.47 8.01 13.97
CA ILE A 140 -0.12 7.31 15.11
C ILE A 140 0.47 7.87 16.42
N ALA A 141 1.80 8.00 16.51
CA ALA A 141 2.46 8.57 17.67
C ALA A 141 2.00 10.00 17.94
N GLY A 142 1.81 10.82 16.91
CA GLY A 142 1.28 12.18 17.05
C GLY A 142 -0.15 12.21 17.60
N LEU A 143 -1.03 11.32 17.12
CA LEU A 143 -2.39 11.18 17.64
C LEU A 143 -2.39 10.68 19.09
N LEU A 144 -1.57 9.67 19.40
CA LEU A 144 -1.43 9.14 20.74
C LEU A 144 -0.90 10.19 21.72
N TYR A 145 0.06 11.02 21.29
CA TYR A 145 0.61 12.09 22.12
C TYR A 145 -0.43 13.16 22.48
N ILE A 146 -1.19 13.62 21.48
CA ILE A 146 -2.30 14.56 21.69
C ILE A 146 -3.37 13.96 22.60
N GLY A 147 -3.75 12.70 22.36
CA GLY A 147 -4.71 11.98 23.19
C GLY A 147 -4.22 11.77 24.62
N ALA A 148 -2.94 11.47 24.82
CA ALA A 148 -2.35 11.30 26.14
C ALA A 148 -2.35 12.62 26.94
N ASP A 149 -2.01 13.76 26.32
CA ASP A 149 -2.10 15.07 26.99
C ASP A 149 -3.55 15.39 27.42
N TYR A 150 -4.51 15.12 26.53
CA TYR A 150 -5.94 15.31 26.81
C TYR A 150 -6.42 14.47 27.99
N VAL A 151 -6.04 13.19 28.03
CA VAL A 151 -6.44 12.26 29.10
C VAL A 151 -5.70 12.57 30.41
N ASN A 152 -4.39 12.81 30.38
CA ASN A 152 -3.61 13.10 31.58
C ASN A 152 -4.16 14.31 32.33
N LYS A 153 -4.53 15.38 31.62
CA LYS A 153 -5.15 16.55 32.25
C LYS A 153 -6.50 16.23 32.88
N GLY A 154 -7.30 15.37 32.24
CA GLY A 154 -8.57 14.92 32.80
C GLY A 154 -8.44 14.00 34.02
N VAL A 155 -7.34 13.24 34.13
CA VAL A 155 -7.03 12.40 35.30
C VAL A 155 -6.51 13.25 36.47
N ASP A 156 -5.88 14.38 36.19
CA ASP A 156 -5.40 15.36 37.19
C ASP A 156 -6.50 16.33 37.68
N ASP A 157 -7.79 15.98 37.55
CA ASP A 157 -8.95 16.82 37.86
C ASP A 157 -8.97 18.20 37.14
N LYS A 158 -8.19 18.35 36.07
CA LYS A 158 -8.22 19.54 35.21
C LYS A 158 -9.23 19.34 34.08
N ARG A 159 -9.71 20.45 33.51
CA ARG A 159 -10.61 20.42 32.36
C ARG A 159 -9.93 19.66 31.21
N PHE A 160 -10.65 18.69 30.64
CA PHE A 160 -10.27 17.97 29.43
C PHE A 160 -9.95 18.96 28.31
N THR A 161 -8.66 19.25 28.14
CA THR A 161 -8.14 20.23 27.20
C THR A 161 -6.79 19.74 26.73
N THR A 162 -6.42 20.08 25.50
CA THR A 162 -5.10 19.80 24.96
C THR A 162 -4.29 21.07 24.98
N ASP A 163 -3.03 21.00 25.38
CA ASP A 163 -2.12 22.14 25.29
C ASP A 163 -1.85 22.49 23.82
N GLY A 164 -1.64 23.78 23.55
CA GLY A 164 -1.12 24.21 22.25
C GLY A 164 0.23 23.56 21.95
N SER A 165 1.08 23.38 22.97
CA SER A 165 2.38 22.71 22.84
C SER A 165 2.22 21.22 22.44
N ALA A 166 1.28 20.51 23.06
CA ALA A 166 1.02 19.11 22.76
C ALA A 166 0.48 18.91 21.35
N PHE A 167 -0.40 19.82 20.91
CA PHE A 167 -0.91 19.84 19.56
C PHE A 167 0.19 20.11 18.52
N ILE A 168 1.09 21.07 18.78
CA ILE A 168 2.21 21.39 17.89
C ILE A 168 3.13 20.17 17.69
N VAL A 169 3.50 19.50 18.78
CA VAL A 169 4.37 18.30 18.71
C VAL A 169 3.66 17.17 17.96
N GLY A 170 2.39 16.90 18.27
CA GLY A 170 1.63 15.87 17.58
C GLY A 170 1.45 16.16 16.09
N ALA A 171 1.17 17.41 15.72
CA ALA A 171 1.07 17.84 14.33
C ALA A 171 2.41 17.73 13.59
N ALA A 172 3.52 18.07 14.24
CA ALA A 172 4.86 17.91 13.66
C ALA A 172 5.19 16.44 13.37
N LEU A 173 4.84 15.52 14.28
CA LEU A 173 4.98 14.07 14.05
C LEU A 173 4.13 13.59 12.88
N MET A 174 2.86 14.00 12.80
CA MET A 174 1.99 13.66 11.65
C MET A 174 2.56 14.19 10.34
N ALA A 175 3.05 15.43 10.31
CA ALA A 175 3.67 16.03 9.14
C ALA A 175 4.93 15.27 8.71
N ALA A 176 5.79 14.88 9.66
CA ALA A 176 6.97 14.06 9.38
C ALA A 176 6.58 12.71 8.77
N GLY A 177 5.55 12.05 9.32
CA GLY A 177 5.00 10.82 8.75
C GLY A 177 4.51 10.97 7.31
N PHE A 178 3.83 12.09 7.01
CA PHE A 178 3.39 12.40 5.65
C PHE A 178 4.57 12.61 4.67
N VAL A 179 5.65 13.25 5.10
CA VAL A 179 6.87 13.38 4.30
C VAL A 179 7.48 12.00 4.03
N CYS A 180 7.62 11.16 5.06
CA CYS A 180 8.09 9.79 4.94
C CYS A 180 7.23 8.95 3.96
N TYR A 181 5.90 9.15 3.98
CA TYR A 181 4.97 8.52 3.04
C TYR A 181 5.27 8.93 1.59
N LYS A 182 5.47 10.23 1.33
CA LYS A 182 5.77 10.74 -0.02
C LYS A 182 7.10 10.22 -0.55
N LEU A 183 8.08 10.02 0.32
CA LEU A 183 9.38 9.46 -0.04
C LEU A 183 9.32 7.96 -0.34
N SER A 184 8.45 7.21 0.36
CA SER A 184 8.32 5.76 0.20
C SER A 184 7.40 5.38 -0.96
N PHE A 185 6.33 6.15 -1.20
CA PHE A 185 5.28 5.82 -2.17
C PHE A 185 5.21 6.85 -3.30
N ALA A 186 6.08 6.67 -4.30
CA ALA A 186 6.16 7.58 -5.43
C ALA A 186 5.06 7.31 -6.46
N SER A 187 4.46 8.38 -6.99
CA SER A 187 3.51 8.32 -8.10
C SER A 187 4.19 8.86 -9.35
N ILE A 188 4.47 7.98 -10.30
CA ILE A 188 5.27 8.25 -11.49
C ILE A 188 4.31 8.39 -12.68
N PRO A 189 4.14 9.59 -13.25
CA PRO A 189 3.34 9.77 -14.45
C PRO A 189 4.07 9.18 -15.65
N VAL A 190 3.38 8.42 -16.49
CA VAL A 190 3.90 7.89 -17.75
C VAL A 190 3.85 9.00 -18.80
N ASN A 191 5.01 9.40 -19.31
CA ASN A 191 5.17 10.50 -20.26
C ASN A 191 6.47 10.32 -21.07
N ASN A 192 6.89 11.35 -21.82
CA ASN A 192 8.12 11.26 -22.63
C ASN A 192 9.40 10.97 -21.83
N ARG A 193 9.43 11.34 -20.53
CA ARG A 193 10.58 11.11 -19.64
C ARG A 193 10.48 9.77 -18.92
N ASN A 194 9.29 9.42 -18.44
CA ASN A 194 9.04 8.17 -17.74
C ASN A 194 8.32 7.20 -18.69
N LYS A 195 9.04 6.25 -19.24
CA LYS A 195 8.52 5.36 -20.27
C LYS A 195 8.11 4.02 -19.66
N LEU A 196 6.92 3.57 -20.03
CA LEU A 196 6.42 2.24 -19.74
C LEU A 196 6.63 1.38 -20.99
N LYS A 197 7.30 0.24 -20.86
CA LYS A 197 7.66 -0.64 -21.98
C LYS A 197 7.51 -2.10 -21.57
N VAL A 198 7.39 -2.97 -22.56
CA VAL A 198 7.41 -4.43 -22.36
C VAL A 198 8.77 -4.94 -22.83
N ILE A 199 9.34 -5.84 -22.05
CA ILE A 199 10.60 -6.52 -22.35
C ILE A 199 10.38 -8.02 -22.12
N GLU A 200 11.08 -8.85 -22.87
CA GLU A 200 11.06 -10.29 -22.72
C GLU A 200 12.31 -10.76 -21.98
N THR A 201 12.16 -11.79 -21.15
CA THR A 201 13.29 -12.43 -20.47
C THR A 201 13.99 -13.36 -21.45
N TYR A 202 15.33 -13.31 -21.48
CA TYR A 202 16.16 -14.18 -22.34
C TYR A 202 16.05 -15.66 -21.98
#